data_AF-A0A2N2P7C9-F1
#
_entry.id   AF-A0A2N2P7C9-F1
#
_cell.length_a   1.000
_cell.length_b   1.000
_cell.length_c   1.000
_cell.angle_alpha   90.00
_cell.angle_beta   90.00
_cell.angle_gamma   90.00
#
_symmetry.space_group_name_H-M   'P 1'
#
loop_
_entity.id
_entity.type
_entity.pdbx_description
1 polymer ?
#
loop_
_entity_poly.entity_id
_entity_poly.type
_entity_poly.pdbx_seq_one_letter_code
_entity_poly.pdbx_strand_id
1 'polypeptide(L)'
;MNFLLILKIIAAIATIATGLLALIKPTAVYGFTGLKADGVRGISEIRSIFGGLFIGLGAAPLFLGTTAYQMLGITYLAIAVARLFSIVFDKSTEKSNLISLGIEIVLGVILVL
;
A
#
# COMPACT_ATOMS: atom_id res chain seq x y z
N MET A 1 11.81 -5.00 22.29
CA MET A 1 11.07 -4.18 21.30
C MET A 1 9.66 -3.95 21.81
N ASN A 2 9.17 -2.70 21.76
CA ASN A 2 7.78 -2.41 22.10
C ASN A 2 6.85 -3.16 21.12
N PHE A 3 5.72 -3.72 21.60
CA PHE A 3 4.73 -4.42 20.78
C PHE A 3 4.31 -3.60 19.55
N LEU A 4 4.14 -2.29 19.72
CA LEU A 4 3.80 -1.36 18.63
C LEU A 4 4.88 -1.32 17.53
N LEU A 5 6.16 -1.37 17.91
CA LEU A 5 7.26 -1.40 16.94
C LEU A 5 7.27 -2.70 16.14
N ILE A 6 6.88 -3.83 16.75
CA ILE A 6 6.72 -5.10 16.01
C ILE A 6 5.64 -4.95 14.93
N LEU A 7 4.50 -4.35 15.27
CA LEU A 7 3.42 -4.11 14.31
C LEU A 7 3.85 -3.18 13.17
N LYS A 8 4.62 -2.12 13.47
CA LYS A 8 5.21 -1.23 12.46
C LYS A 8 6.13 -1.97 11.49
N ILE A 9 6.99 -2.84 12.01
CA ILE A 9 7.89 -3.67 11.19
C ILE A 9 7.08 -4.62 10.32
N ILE A 10 6.04 -5.27 10.86
CA ILE A 10 5.16 -6.16 10.08
C ILE A 10 4.47 -5.38 8.96
N ALA A 11 3.95 -4.17 9.23
CA ALA A 11 3.31 -3.32 8.23
C ALA A 11 4.29 -2.91 7.11
N ALA A 12 5.52 -2.54 7.46
CA ALA A 12 6.59 -2.25 6.51
C ALA A 12 6.91 -3.47 5.63
N ILE A 13 7.12 -4.65 6.24
CA ILE A 13 7.39 -5.91 5.52
C ILE A 13 6.22 -6.29 4.60
N ALA A 14 4.98 -6.15 5.06
CA ALA A 14 3.80 -6.40 4.23
C ALA A 14 3.76 -5.48 3.02
N THR A 15 4.09 -4.20 3.20
CA THR A 15 4.19 -3.21 2.10
C THR A 15 5.26 -3.62 1.09
N ILE A 16 6.44 -4.05 1.56
CA ILE A 16 7.50 -4.59 0.69
C ILE A 16 7.02 -5.83 -0.06
N ALA A 17 6.36 -6.77 0.63
CA ALA A 17 5.88 -8.01 0.03
C ALA A 17 4.85 -7.76 -1.08
N THR A 18 3.91 -6.83 -0.88
CA THR A 18 2.99 -6.36 -1.92
C THR A 18 3.76 -5.76 -3.10
N GLY A 19 4.78 -4.95 -2.83
CA GLY A 19 5.64 -4.39 -3.85
C GLY A 19 6.42 -5.45 -4.65
N LEU A 20 6.99 -6.44 -3.97
CA LEU A 20 7.67 -7.56 -4.63
C LEU A 20 6.72 -8.39 -5.49
N LEU A 21 5.47 -8.61 -5.04
CA LEU A 21 4.45 -9.29 -5.84
C LEU A 21 4.15 -8.52 -7.13
N ALA A 22 3.93 -7.20 -7.04
CA ALA A 22 3.68 -6.36 -8.20
C ALA A 22 4.89 -6.26 -9.14
N LEU A 23 6.10 -6.24 -8.57
CA LEU A 23 7.34 -6.20 -9.34
C LEU A 23 7.58 -7.50 -10.09
N ILE A 24 7.41 -8.67 -9.46
CA ILE A 24 7.74 -9.98 -10.05
C ILE A 24 6.59 -10.49 -10.93
N LYS A 25 5.35 -10.39 -10.44
CA LYS A 25 4.13 -10.90 -11.08
C LYS A 25 3.05 -9.81 -11.18
N PRO A 26 3.21 -8.82 -12.08
CA PRO A 26 2.34 -7.64 -12.17
C PRO A 26 0.86 -7.98 -12.44
N THR A 27 0.56 -9.08 -13.13
CA THR A 27 -0.83 -9.49 -13.37
C THR A 27 -1.55 -10.01 -12.13
N ALA A 28 -0.81 -10.36 -11.07
CA ALA A 28 -1.40 -10.79 -9.80
C ALA A 28 -2.14 -9.66 -9.08
N VAL A 29 -1.80 -8.39 -9.36
CA VAL A 29 -2.45 -7.26 -8.68
C VAL A 29 -3.81 -6.89 -9.25
N TYR A 30 -4.14 -7.38 -10.45
CA TYR A 30 -5.41 -7.06 -11.13
C TYR A 30 -6.64 -7.44 -10.29
N GLY A 31 -6.55 -8.52 -9.51
CA GLY A 31 -7.67 -9.04 -8.72
C GLY A 31 -8.11 -8.12 -7.58
N PHE A 32 -7.19 -7.32 -7.03
CA PHE A 32 -7.51 -6.40 -5.92
C PHE A 32 -7.48 -4.93 -6.30
N THR A 33 -6.75 -4.55 -7.36
CA THR A 33 -6.74 -3.16 -7.85
C THR A 33 -7.82 -2.88 -8.88
N GLY A 34 -8.31 -3.90 -9.60
CA GLY A 34 -9.17 -3.73 -10.78
C GLY A 34 -8.46 -3.12 -12.00
N LEU A 35 -7.18 -2.71 -11.85
CA LEU A 35 -6.39 -2.07 -12.90
C LEU A 35 -5.75 -3.12 -13.80
N LYS A 36 -6.13 -3.13 -15.08
CA LYS A 36 -5.53 -4.00 -16.10
C LYS A 36 -4.50 -3.20 -16.89
N ALA A 37 -3.30 -3.76 -17.08
CA ALA A 37 -2.29 -3.13 -17.91
C ALA A 37 -2.67 -3.20 -19.39
N ASP A 38 -2.44 -2.09 -20.10
CA ASP A 38 -2.43 -2.05 -21.56
C ASP A 38 -0.99 -2.23 -22.09
N GLY A 39 -0.73 -3.39 -22.69
CA GLY A 39 0.57 -3.75 -23.25
C GLY A 39 1.75 -3.70 -22.26
N VAL A 40 2.96 -3.68 -22.82
CA VAL A 40 4.21 -3.67 -22.04
C VAL A 40 4.41 -2.37 -21.24
N ARG A 41 3.83 -1.25 -21.72
CA ARG A 41 3.92 0.05 -21.03
C ARG A 41 3.10 0.04 -19.75
N GLY A 42 1.86 -0.48 -19.77
CA GLY A 42 1.06 -0.63 -18.55
C GLY A 42 1.70 -1.57 -17.53
N ILE A 43 2.37 -2.63 -17.99
CA ILE A 43 3.14 -3.52 -17.10
C ILE A 43 4.29 -2.77 -16.42
N SER A 44 4.97 -1.88 -17.14
CA SER A 44 6.02 -1.03 -16.59
C SER A 44 5.49 -0.08 -15.51
N GLU A 45 4.29 0.50 -15.69
CA GLU A 45 3.65 1.33 -14.67
C GLU A 45 3.30 0.54 -13.41
N ILE A 46 2.83 -0.71 -13.56
CA ILE A 46 2.56 -1.56 -12.40
C ILE A 46 3.83 -1.89 -11.63
N ARG A 47 4.91 -2.26 -12.34
CA ARG A 47 6.20 -2.57 -11.71
C ARG A 47 6.82 -1.37 -11.00
N SER A 48 6.63 -0.16 -11.52
CA SER A 48 7.18 1.05 -10.91
C SER A 48 6.34 1.53 -9.72
N ILE A 49 5.02 1.73 -9.90
CA ILE A 49 4.15 2.32 -8.89
C ILE A 49 3.70 1.30 -7.84
N PHE A 50 3.18 0.15 -8.26
CA PHE A 50 2.79 -0.88 -7.29
C PHE A 50 3.98 -1.70 -6.82
N GLY A 51 5.07 -1.76 -7.59
CA GLY A 51 6.29 -2.49 -7.23
C GLY A 51 7.34 -1.64 -6.52
N GLY A 52 8.15 -0.92 -7.30
CA GLY A 52 9.30 -0.17 -6.81
C GLY A 52 8.97 0.85 -5.71
N LEU A 53 7.90 1.62 -5.89
CA LEU A 53 7.46 2.59 -4.87
C LEU A 53 7.05 1.92 -3.57
N PHE A 54 6.27 0.83 -3.60
CA PHE A 54 5.87 0.09 -2.39
C PHE A 54 7.08 -0.55 -1.69
N ILE A 55 8.03 -1.10 -2.46
CA ILE A 55 9.29 -1.62 -1.92
C ILE A 55 10.06 -0.50 -1.22
N GLY A 56 10.23 0.65 -1.86
CA GLY A 56 10.93 1.80 -1.28
C GLY A 56 10.25 2.33 -0.02
N LEU A 57 8.93 2.52 -0.08
CA LEU A 57 8.12 3.01 1.04
C LEU A 57 8.12 2.06 2.24
N GLY A 58 8.10 0.75 2.00
CA GLY A 58 8.19 -0.25 3.08
C GLY A 58 9.61 -0.46 3.60
N ALA A 59 10.64 -0.33 2.76
CA ALA A 59 12.02 -0.53 3.17
C ALA A 59 12.59 0.67 3.94
N ALA A 60 12.31 1.90 3.51
CA ALA A 60 12.90 3.10 4.09
C ALA A 60 12.71 3.22 5.62
N PRO A 61 11.52 2.93 6.20
CA PRO A 61 11.32 2.96 7.66
C PRO A 61 12.20 2.01 8.45
N LEU A 62 12.61 0.87 7.87
CA LEU A 62 13.47 -0.12 8.52
C LEU A 62 14.88 0.43 8.78
N PHE A 63 15.30 1.46 8.04
CA PHE A 63 16.62 2.09 8.16
C PHE A 63 16.56 3.50 8.75
N LEU A 64 15.47 4.23 8.51
CA LEU A 64 15.33 5.65 8.87
C LEU A 64 14.56 5.87 10.19
N GLY A 65 13.96 4.83 10.77
CA GLY A 65 13.36 4.89 12.10
C GLY A 65 11.98 5.56 12.16
N THR A 66 11.64 6.11 13.34
CA THR A 66 10.26 6.52 13.70
C THR A 66 9.62 7.49 12.72
N THR A 67 10.33 8.54 12.31
CA THR A 67 9.78 9.56 11.38
C THR A 67 9.40 8.95 10.03
N ALA A 68 10.18 7.98 9.55
CA ALA A 68 9.86 7.28 8.30
C ALA A 68 8.68 6.32 8.45
N TYR A 69 8.51 5.66 9.60
CA TYR A 69 7.28 4.91 9.89
C TYR A 69 6.05 5.82 9.89
N GLN A 70 6.14 7.00 10.51
CA GLN A 70 5.06 7.97 10.52
C GLN A 70 4.74 8.47 9.11
N MET A 71 5.74 8.74 8.28
CA MET A 71 5.56 9.12 6.88
C MET A 71 4.86 8.01 6.08
N LEU A 72 5.22 6.74 6.28
CA LEU A 72 4.53 5.61 5.66
C LEU A 72 3.07 5.53 6.13
N GLY A 73 2.82 5.75 7.43
CA GLY A 73 1.48 5.77 7.99
C GLY A 73 0.61 6.90 7.43
N ILE A 74 1.15 8.12 7.33
CA ILE A 74 0.50 9.27 6.67
C ILE A 74 0.17 8.93 5.22
N THR A 75 1.09 8.26 4.51
CA THR A 75 0.86 7.82 3.13
C THR A 75 -0.35 6.87 3.04
N TYR A 76 -0.43 5.85 3.91
CA TYR A 76 -1.59 4.96 3.97
C TYR A 76 -2.91 5.70 4.27
N LEU A 77 -2.90 6.64 5.21
CA LEU A 77 -4.09 7.44 5.53
C LEU A 77 -4.50 8.37 4.38
N ALA A 78 -3.55 8.95 3.66
CA ALA A 78 -3.84 9.75 2.47
C ALA A 78 -4.49 8.91 1.37
N ILE A 79 -4.00 7.68 1.16
CA ILE A 79 -4.63 6.71 0.25
C ILE A 79 -6.05 6.38 0.73
N ALA A 80 -6.25 6.12 2.02
CA ALA A 80 -7.58 5.85 2.59
C ALA A 80 -8.56 6.99 2.33
N VAL A 81 -8.14 8.25 2.47
CA VAL A 81 -8.98 9.43 2.18
C VAL A 81 -9.35 9.48 0.69
N ALA A 82 -8.39 9.30 -0.20
CA ALA A 82 -8.64 9.28 -1.64
C ALA A 82 -9.58 8.13 -2.04
N ARG A 83 -9.40 6.95 -1.42
CA ARG A 83 -10.26 5.79 -1.65
C ARG A 83 -11.67 6.01 -1.12
N LEU A 84 -11.81 6.59 0.08
CA LEU A 84 -13.10 6.95 0.66
C LEU A 84 -13.84 7.94 -0.25
N PHE A 85 -13.13 8.94 -0.79
CA PHE A 85 -13.69 9.83 -1.79
C PHE A 85 -14.23 9.03 -2.99
N SER A 86 -13.43 8.14 -3.59
CA SER A 86 -13.89 7.34 -4.73
C SER A 86 -15.09 6.44 -4.39
N ILE A 87 -15.12 5.82 -3.21
CA ILE A 87 -16.25 4.98 -2.76
C ILE A 87 -17.55 5.80 -2.68
N VAL A 88 -17.47 7.04 -2.20
CA VAL A 88 -18.63 7.93 -2.02
C VAL A 88 -19.07 8.54 -3.35
N PHE A 89 -18.13 9.09 -4.12
CA PHE A 89 -18.43 9.88 -5.32
C PHE A 89 -18.51 9.04 -6.60
N ASP A 90 -17.63 8.05 -6.75
CA ASP A 90 -17.60 7.15 -7.92
C ASP A 90 -18.42 5.87 -7.70
N LYS A 91 -18.95 5.66 -6.48
CA LYS A 91 -19.72 4.47 -6.08
C LYS A 91 -18.96 3.15 -6.24
N SER A 92 -17.63 3.18 -6.05
CA SER A 92 -16.75 2.01 -6.12
C SER A 92 -16.86 1.11 -4.88
N THR A 93 -18.07 0.59 -4.62
CA THR A 93 -18.38 -0.22 -3.42
C THR A 93 -18.02 -1.71 -3.56
N GLU A 94 -17.09 -2.05 -4.46
CA GLU A 94 -16.62 -3.42 -4.60
C GLU A 94 -15.98 -3.92 -3.29
N LYS A 95 -16.20 -5.19 -2.96
CA LYS A 95 -15.71 -5.78 -1.71
C LYS A 95 -14.20 -5.63 -1.56
N SER A 96 -13.43 -5.78 -2.65
CA SER A 96 -11.98 -5.58 -2.64
C SER A 96 -11.60 -4.15 -2.25
N ASN A 97 -12.35 -3.15 -2.73
CA ASN A 97 -12.10 -1.75 -2.45
C ASN A 97 -12.36 -1.40 -0.97
N LEU A 98 -13.43 -1.94 -0.40
CA LEU A 98 -13.75 -1.78 1.03
C LEU A 98 -12.72 -2.46 1.93
N ILE A 99 -12.23 -3.64 1.54
CA ILE A 99 -11.15 -4.35 2.26
C ILE A 99 -9.86 -3.53 2.20
N SER A 100 -9.50 -2.98 1.03
CA SER A 100 -8.33 -2.10 0.90
C SER A 100 -8.44 -0.87 1.80
N LEU A 101 -9.61 -0.22 1.85
CA LEU A 101 -9.84 0.92 2.75
C LEU A 101 -9.59 0.56 4.22
N GLY A 102 -10.12 -0.59 4.68
CA GLY A 102 -9.91 -1.06 6.05
C GLY A 102 -8.44 -1.31 6.36
N ILE A 103 -7.70 -1.95 5.44
CA ILE A 103 -6.26 -2.19 5.58
C ILE A 103 -5.49 -0.87 5.64
N GLU A 104 -5.81 0.09 4.78
CA GLU A 104 -5.14 1.39 4.72
C GLU A 104 -5.31 2.16 6.04
N ILE A 105 -6.51 2.17 6.62
CA ILE A 105 -6.76 2.83 7.91
C ILE A 105 -6.00 2.11 9.03
N VAL A 106 -6.08 0.78 9.12
CA VAL A 106 -5.45 0.00 10.19
C VAL A 106 -3.92 0.16 10.15
N LEU A 107 -3.31 -0.01 8.97
CA LEU A 107 -1.87 0.16 8.81
C LEU A 107 -1.46 1.61 9.06
N GLY A 108 -2.21 2.57 8.53
CA GLY A 108 -1.97 3.99 8.73
C GLY A 108 -1.90 4.38 10.20
N VAL A 109 -2.89 3.96 10.99
CA VAL A 109 -2.94 4.23 12.44
C VAL A 109 -1.78 3.55 13.19
N ILE A 110 -1.51 2.27 12.91
CA ILE A 110 -0.40 1.52 13.54
C ILE A 110 0.95 2.19 13.27
N LEU A 111 1.14 2.72 12.07
CA LEU A 111 2.40 3.31 11.63
C LEU A 111 2.63 4.71 12.19
N VAL A 112 1.57 5.50 12.34
CA VAL A 112 1.63 6.88 12.89
C VAL A 112 1.86 6.88 14.41
N LEU A 113 1.17 6.01 15.15
CA LEU A 113 1.32 5.84 16.61
C LEU A 113 2.66 5.19 16.93
#